data_AF-W4HDF3-F1
#
_entry.id   AF-W4HDF3-F1
#
_cell.length_a   1.000
_cell.length_b   1.000
_cell.length_c   1.000
_cell.angle_alpha   90.00
_cell.angle_beta   90.00
_cell.angle_gamma   90.00
#
_symmetry.space_group_name_H-M   'P 1'
#
loop_
_entity.id
_entity.type
_entity.pdbx_description
1 polymer ?
#
loop_
_entity_poly.entity_id
_entity_poly.type
_entity_poly.pdbx_seq_one_letter_code
_entity_poly.pdbx_strand_id
1 'polypeptide(L)'
;MPTLDALQARLGGPNFHVLPLSIDRAGLEPVRRFYRETGIRNLDLYIAEDTRAMLALAVVGLPTTILIDRMGREHGRLAGPAEWNSPEAVAQISALINERKQ
;
A
#
# COMPACT_ATOMS: atom_id res chain seq x y z
N MET A 1 -6.31 2.05 7.87
CA MET A 1 -4.97 1.44 7.63
C MET A 1 -3.89 2.29 8.30
N PRO A 2 -3.84 2.38 9.65
CA PRO A 2 -2.92 3.30 10.32
C PRO A 2 -1.44 2.91 10.19
N THR A 3 -1.14 1.61 10.13
CA THR A 3 0.24 1.10 10.03
C THR A 3 0.90 1.46 8.70
N LEU A 4 0.15 1.39 7.59
CA LEU A 4 0.58 1.84 6.27
C LEU A 4 0.75 3.36 6.18
N ASP A 5 -0.13 4.13 6.84
CA ASP A 5 0.00 5.59 6.90
C ASP A 5 1.28 6.02 7.62
N ALA A 6 1.59 5.39 8.74
CA ALA A 6 2.85 5.62 9.46
C ALA A 6 4.08 5.19 8.65
N LEU A 7 3.99 4.08 7.89
CA LEU A 7 5.06 3.66 6.99
C LEU A 7 5.32 4.69 5.89
N GLN A 8 4.28 5.20 5.24
CA GLN A 8 4.39 6.27 4.24
C GLN A 8 4.98 7.55 4.85
N ALA A 9 4.53 7.93 6.05
CA ALA A 9 5.10 9.08 6.76
C ALA A 9 6.60 8.93 7.03
N ARG A 10 7.06 7.70 7.29
CA ARG A 10 8.44 7.41 7.66
C ARG A 10 9.38 7.23 6.46
N LEU A 11 8.93 6.54 5.41
CA LEU A 11 9.77 6.13 4.29
C LEU A 11 9.37 6.74 2.94
N GLY A 12 8.20 7.37 2.86
CA GLY A 12 7.67 7.94 1.62
C GLY A 12 8.59 9.02 1.04
N GLY A 13 8.76 9.02 -0.27
CA GLY A 13 9.60 9.97 -0.98
C GLY A 13 9.94 9.54 -2.41
N PRO A 14 10.99 10.10 -3.02
CA PRO A 14 11.31 9.85 -4.43
C PRO A 14 11.58 8.38 -4.81
N ASN A 15 11.93 7.55 -3.82
CA ASN A 15 12.32 6.16 -4.04
C ASN A 15 11.33 5.13 -3.47
N PHE A 16 10.27 5.58 -2.79
CA PHE A 16 9.29 4.71 -2.15
C PHE A 16 7.94 5.40 -1.98
N HIS A 17 6.87 4.67 -2.29
CA HIS A 17 5.51 5.17 -2.17
C HIS A 17 4.56 4.04 -1.77
N VAL A 18 3.76 4.29 -0.75
CA VAL A 18 2.61 3.46 -0.40
C VAL A 18 1.41 3.94 -1.19
N LEU A 19 0.94 3.11 -2.12
CA LEU A 19 -0.24 3.37 -2.94
C LEU A 19 -1.42 2.56 -2.40
N PRO A 20 -2.31 3.14 -1.57
CA PRO A 20 -3.54 2.47 -1.19
C PRO A 20 -4.54 2.56 -2.34
N LEU A 21 -4.90 1.41 -2.90
CA LEU A 21 -5.90 1.31 -3.95
C LEU A 21 -7.23 0.85 -3.36
N SER A 22 -8.20 1.75 -3.25
CA SER A 22 -9.57 1.36 -2.93
C SER A 22 -10.24 0.79 -4.18
N ILE A 23 -11.01 -0.28 -3.96
CA ILE A 23 -11.90 -0.88 -4.95
C ILE A 23 -13.37 -0.79 -4.51
N ASP A 24 -13.69 0.19 -3.66
CA ASP A 24 -15.04 0.40 -3.15
C ASP A 24 -16.01 0.78 -4.29
N ARG A 25 -17.02 -0.05 -4.51
CA ARG A 25 -18.05 0.17 -5.55
C ARG A 25 -18.87 1.44 -5.33
N ALA A 26 -18.94 1.92 -4.09
CA ALA A 26 -19.63 3.15 -3.71
C ALA A 26 -18.79 4.43 -3.96
N GLY A 27 -17.59 4.30 -4.53
CA GLY A 27 -16.78 5.42 -5.00
C GLY A 27 -16.06 6.18 -3.89
N LEU A 28 -15.77 7.46 -4.14
CA LEU A 28 -14.86 8.27 -3.32
C LEU A 28 -15.37 8.58 -1.90
N GLU A 29 -16.68 8.74 -1.72
CA GLU A 29 -17.22 9.30 -0.47
C GLU A 29 -17.01 8.38 0.75
N PRO A 30 -17.30 7.06 0.68
CA PRO A 30 -16.99 6.15 1.79
C PRO A 30 -15.50 6.09 2.12
N VAL A 31 -14.64 6.14 1.09
CA VAL A 31 -13.18 6.13 1.27
C VAL A 31 -12.72 7.39 2.01
N ARG A 32 -13.21 8.57 1.61
CA ARG A 32 -12.90 9.83 2.33
C ARG A 32 -13.38 9.79 3.78
N ARG A 33 -14.58 9.25 4.02
CA ARG A 33 -15.10 9.06 5.38
C ARG A 33 -14.19 8.16 6.21
N PHE A 34 -13.79 7.02 5.67
CA PHE A 34 -12.85 6.10 6.32
C PHE A 34 -11.51 6.78 6.66
N TYR A 35 -10.97 7.59 5.75
CA TYR A 35 -9.73 8.35 5.99
C TYR A 35 -9.88 9.31 7.17
N ARG A 36 -10.99 10.06 7.24
CA ARG A 36 -11.27 10.95 8.38
C ARG A 36 -11.44 10.20 9.70
N GLU A 37 -12.22 9.13 9.69
CA GLU A 37 -12.54 8.35 10.90
C GLU A 37 -11.30 7.64 11.46
N THR A 38 -10.39 7.19 10.59
CA THR A 38 -9.16 6.51 10.99
C THR A 38 -7.95 7.43 11.12
N GLY A 39 -8.11 8.72 10.83
CA GLY A 39 -7.07 9.73 10.96
C GLY A 39 -5.89 9.56 9.99
N ILE A 40 -6.13 9.00 8.80
CA ILE A 40 -5.12 8.86 7.74
C ILE A 40 -4.76 10.26 7.20
N ARG A 41 -3.46 10.54 7.07
CA ARG A 41 -2.94 11.89 6.72
C ARG A 41 -1.86 11.88 5.65
N ASN A 42 -1.11 10.79 5.53
CA ASN A 42 0.08 10.69 4.71
C ASN A 42 -0.15 9.88 3.43
N LEU A 43 -1.25 9.12 3.37
CA LEU A 43 -1.64 8.37 2.20
C LEU A 43 -2.49 9.20 1.25
N ASP A 44 -2.12 9.18 -0.02
CA ASP A 44 -2.98 9.64 -1.11
C ASP A 44 -4.17 8.70 -1.31
N LEU A 45 -5.22 9.17 -1.98
CA LEU A 45 -6.43 8.40 -2.23
C LEU A 45 -6.52 7.98 -3.70
N TYR A 46 -6.45 6.67 -3.97
CA TYR A 46 -6.63 6.08 -5.30
C TYR A 46 -7.85 5.17 -5.34
N ILE A 47 -8.57 5.17 -6.47
CA ILE A 47 -9.71 4.30 -6.72
C ILE A 47 -9.55 3.61 -8.06
N ALA A 48 -9.89 2.32 -8.11
CA ALA A 48 -10.05 1.56 -9.33
C ALA A 48 -11.39 0.80 -9.34
N GLU A 49 -11.82 0.40 -10.54
CA GLU A 49 -12.92 -0.55 -10.70
C GLU A 49 -12.50 -1.92 -10.16
N ASP A 50 -13.39 -2.55 -9.41
CA ASP A 50 -13.05 -3.64 -8.50
C ASP A 50 -12.62 -4.92 -9.21
N THR A 51 -13.40 -5.35 -10.19
CA THR A 51 -13.19 -6.60 -10.89
C THR A 51 -11.92 -6.49 -11.73
N ARG A 52 -11.72 -5.38 -12.44
CA ARG A 52 -10.48 -5.14 -13.20
C ARG A 52 -9.25 -5.09 -12.29
N ALA A 53 -9.29 -4.40 -11.16
CA ALA A 53 -8.15 -4.31 -10.25
C ALA A 53 -7.78 -5.69 -9.67
N MET A 54 -8.77 -6.43 -9.18
CA MET A 54 -8.58 -7.78 -8.63
C MET A 54 -7.98 -8.74 -9.66
N LEU A 55 -8.51 -8.74 -10.89
CA LEU A 55 -8.00 -9.57 -11.98
C LEU A 55 -6.58 -9.17 -12.40
N ALA A 56 -6.33 -7.87 -12.61
CA ALA A 56 -5.05 -7.36 -13.08
C ALA A 56 -3.91 -7.63 -12.10
N LEU A 57 -4.20 -7.62 -10.79
CA LEU A 57 -3.22 -7.87 -9.73
C LEU A 57 -3.23 -9.32 -9.22
N ALA A 58 -4.07 -10.18 -9.80
CA ALA A 58 -4.31 -11.55 -9.36
C ALA A 58 -4.59 -11.64 -7.84
N VAL A 59 -5.43 -10.73 -7.32
CA VAL A 59 -5.81 -10.68 -5.91
C VAL A 59 -7.07 -11.51 -5.71
N VAL A 60 -7.03 -12.42 -4.74
CA VAL A 60 -8.14 -13.33 -4.41
C VAL A 60 -8.89 -12.91 -3.13
N GLY A 61 -8.29 -12.04 -2.31
CA GLY A 61 -8.88 -11.58 -1.06
C GLY A 61 -8.33 -10.24 -0.59
N LEU A 62 -9.11 -9.53 0.22
CA LEU A 62 -8.74 -8.26 0.82
C LEU A 62 -8.54 -8.38 2.34
N PRO A 63 -7.64 -7.56 2.93
CA PRO A 63 -6.66 -6.74 2.23
C PRO A 63 -5.55 -7.60 1.61
N THR A 64 -4.94 -7.13 0.50
CA THR A 64 -3.70 -7.69 -0.04
C THR A 64 -2.72 -6.55 -0.29
N THR A 65 -1.49 -6.70 0.16
CA THR A 65 -0.39 -5.76 -0.10
C THR A 65 0.60 -6.41 -1.05
N ILE A 66 0.97 -5.72 -2.12
CA ILE A 66 1.94 -6.20 -3.11
C ILE A 66 3.12 -5.22 -3.09
N LEU A 67 4.33 -5.75 -2.95
CA LEU A 67 5.56 -4.98 -3.03
C LEU A 67 6.10 -5.07 -4.46
N ILE A 68 6.25 -3.92 -5.11
CA ILE A 68 6.69 -3.82 -6.50
C ILE A 68 8.06 -3.11 -6.53
N ASP A 69 9.01 -3.67 -7.27
CA ASP A 69 10.35 -3.10 -7.43
C ASP A 69 10.38 -1.96 -8.48
N ARG A 70 11.51 -1.27 -8.58
CA ARG A 70 11.70 -0.15 -9.52
C ARG A 70 11.57 -0.53 -11.00
N MET A 71 11.59 -1.82 -11.33
CA MET A 71 11.40 -2.33 -12.68
C MET A 71 9.94 -2.74 -12.94
N GLY A 72 9.03 -2.51 -11.99
CA GLY A 72 7.63 -2.90 -12.09
C GLY A 72 7.39 -4.39 -11.82
N ARG A 73 8.36 -5.11 -11.22
CA ARG A 73 8.21 -6.53 -10.90
C ARG A 73 7.73 -6.71 -9.48
N GLU A 74 6.84 -7.68 -9.26
CA GLU A 74 6.46 -8.09 -7.92
C GLU A 74 7.66 -8.72 -7.19
N HIS A 75 8.04 -8.13 -6.06
CA HIS A 75 9.03 -8.68 -5.14
C HIS A 75 8.39 -9.66 -4.15
N GLY A 76 7.13 -9.41 -3.79
CA GLY A 76 6.34 -10.30 -2.94
C GLY A 76 4.97 -9.72 -2.64
N ARG A 77 4.12 -10.52 -2.01
CA ARG A 77 2.78 -10.11 -1.58
C ARG A 77 2.41 -10.72 -0.24
N LEU A 78 1.51 -10.05 0.46
CA LEU A 78 0.90 -10.53 1.69
C LEU A 78 -0.63 -10.39 1.59
N ALA A 79 -1.34 -11.50 1.77
CA ALA A 79 -2.78 -11.50 1.95
C ALA A 79 -3.11 -11.43 3.45
N GLY A 80 -3.97 -10.47 3.81
CA GLY A 80 -4.35 -10.20 5.20
C GLY A 80 -3.68 -8.96 5.81
N PRO A 81 -4.09 -8.58 7.03
CA PRO A 81 -3.54 -7.43 7.75
C PRO A 81 -2.11 -7.68 8.23
N ALA A 82 -1.34 -6.60 8.41
CA ALA A 82 0.00 -6.64 8.99
C ALA A 82 0.41 -5.32 9.66
N GLU A 83 1.36 -5.43 10.59
CA GLU A 83 2.00 -4.32 11.29
C GLU A 83 3.15 -3.72 10.47
N TRP A 84 2.79 -2.99 9.42
CA TRP A 84 3.72 -2.36 8.47
C TRP A 84 4.63 -1.27 9.07
N ASN A 85 4.27 -0.73 10.23
CA ASN A 85 5.06 0.24 10.98
C ASN A 85 5.95 -0.41 12.06
N SER A 86 5.98 -1.74 12.16
CA SER A 86 6.90 -2.45 13.05
C SER A 86 8.35 -2.13 12.68
N PRO A 87 9.28 -2.12 13.67
CA PRO A 87 10.70 -1.87 13.38
C PRO A 87 11.28 -2.83 12.34
N GLU A 88 10.86 -4.10 12.36
CA GLU A 88 11.29 -5.12 11.40
C GLU A 88 10.79 -4.83 9.98
N ALA A 89 9.48 -4.58 9.79
CA ALA A 89 8.93 -4.27 8.48
C ALA A 89 9.58 -3.01 7.87
N VAL A 90 9.75 -1.97 8.69
CA VAL A 90 10.43 -0.74 8.26
C VAL A 90 11.88 -1.01 7.87
N ALA A 91 12.61 -1.82 8.63
CA ALA A 91 14.01 -2.15 8.31
C ALA A 91 14.12 -2.93 7.00
N GLN A 92 13.25 -3.93 6.78
CA GLN A 92 13.21 -4.71 5.53
C GLN A 92 12.91 -3.83 4.32
N ILE A 93 11.89 -2.98 4.40
CA ILE A 93 11.53 -2.07 3.32
C ILE A 93 12.64 -1.05 3.07
N SER A 94 13.25 -0.51 4.13
CA SER A 94 14.38 0.42 4.01
C SER A 94 15.59 -0.23 3.33
N ALA A 95 15.86 -1.50 3.61
CA ALA A 95 16.92 -2.26 2.93
C ALA A 95 16.64 -2.35 1.42
N LEU A 96 15.42 -2.72 1.03
CA LEU A 96 14.99 -2.81 -0.37
C LEU A 96 15.04 -1.47 -1.10
N ILE A 97 14.70 -0.37 -0.43
CA ILE A 97 14.83 0.98 -1.01
C ILE A 97 16.29 1.29 -1.36
N ASN A 98 17.22 0.84 -0.52
CA ASN A 98 18.65 1.11 -0.64
C ASN A 98 19.40 0.08 -1.50
N GLU A 99 18.77 -1.03 -1.89
CA GLU A 99 19.35 -2.00 -2.81
C GLU A 99 19.65 -1.34 -4.15
N ARG A 100 20.94 -1.11 -4.42
CA ARG A 100 21.43 -0.83 -5.77
C ARG A 100 21.48 -2.16 -6.52
N LYS A 101 20.50 -2.41 -7.39
CA LYS A 101 20.65 -3.43 -8.43
C LYS A 101 21.77 -2.95 -9.36
N GLN A 102 22.92 -3.63 -9.27
CA GLN A 102 24.08 -3.44 -10.16
C GLN A 102 23.68 -3.70 -11.62
#